data_AF-A0A9Q2HFX2-F1
#
_entry.id   AF-A0A9Q2HFX2-F1
#
_cell.length_a   1.000
_cell.length_b   1.000
_cell.length_c   1.000
_cell.angle_alpha   90.00
_cell.angle_beta   90.00
_cell.angle_gamma   90.00
#
_symmetry.space_group_name_H-M   'P 1'
#
loop_
_entity.id
_entity.type
_entity.pdbx_description
1 polymer ?
#
loop_
_entity_poly.entity_id
_entity_poly.type
_entity_poly.pdbx_seq_one_letter_code
_entity_poly.pdbx_strand_id
1 'polypeptide(L)'
;MRDELFEHILKMEKHLDTLNEEFEELKQRTVKLLEENVRLEMENKNFKELLKETTADKEKTKKETFKSNTLQSLYDEGFHVCNVSFGTHRHGEKCLFCQEILTRDL
;
A
#
# COMPACT_ATOMS: atom_id res chain seq x y z
N MET A 1 -64.34 21.31 -8.00
CA MET A 1 -63.85 21.70 -6.66
C MET A 1 -63.74 20.53 -5.67
N ARG A 2 -64.83 19.84 -5.28
CA ARG A 2 -64.72 18.64 -4.40
C ARG A 2 -63.90 17.54 -5.08
N ASP A 3 -64.26 17.19 -6.31
CA ASP A 3 -63.63 16.06 -7.02
C ASP A 3 -62.16 16.34 -7.36
N GLU A 4 -61.82 17.59 -7.71
CA GLU A 4 -60.43 18.02 -7.92
C GLU A 4 -59.57 17.91 -6.64
N LEU A 5 -60.16 18.19 -5.47
CA LEU A 5 -59.50 18.04 -4.17
C LEU A 5 -59.24 16.55 -3.86
N PHE A 6 -60.21 15.68 -4.17
CA PHE A 6 -60.03 14.23 -4.01
C PHE A 6 -58.96 13.68 -4.94
N GLU A 7 -58.96 14.06 -6.22
CA GLU A 7 -57.92 13.66 -7.18
C GLU A 7 -56.53 14.13 -6.72
N HIS A 8 -56.43 15.34 -6.17
CA HIS A 8 -55.16 15.84 -5.64
C HIS A 8 -54.68 15.05 -4.42
N ILE A 9 -55.59 14.67 -3.51
CA ILE A 9 -55.28 13.81 -2.35
C ILE A 9 -54.80 12.43 -2.81
N LEU A 10 -55.51 11.78 -3.75
CA LEU A 10 -55.11 10.47 -4.30
C LEU A 10 -53.74 10.52 -4.98
N LYS A 11 -53.45 11.61 -5.69
CA LYS A 11 -52.12 11.81 -6.29
C LYS A 11 -51.03 11.97 -5.22
N MET A 12 -51.30 12.73 -4.16
CA MET A 12 -50.36 12.88 -3.05
C MET A 12 -50.12 11.57 -2.30
N GLU A 13 -51.17 10.77 -2.09
CA GLU A 13 -51.06 9.43 -1.50
C GLU A 13 -50.15 8.54 -2.33
N LYS A 14 -50.36 8.47 -3.65
CA LYS A 14 -49.49 7.72 -4.55
C LYS A 14 -48.04 8.20 -4.54
N HIS A 15 -47.80 9.50 -4.42
CA HIS A 15 -46.45 10.04 -4.29
C HIS A 15 -45.80 9.61 -2.96
N LEU A 16 -46.54 9.58 -1.87
CA LEU A 16 -46.04 9.08 -0.58
C LEU A 16 -45.69 7.60 -0.64
N ASP A 17 -46.52 6.80 -1.30
CA ASP A 17 -46.23 5.37 -1.50
C ASP A 17 -44.94 5.17 -2.30
N THR A 18 -44.79 5.91 -3.40
CA THR A 18 -43.57 5.86 -4.22
C THR A 18 -42.33 6.28 -3.41
N LEU A 19 -42.43 7.36 -2.64
CA LEU A 19 -41.33 7.81 -1.78
C LEU A 19 -40.98 6.78 -0.70
N ASN A 20 -41.97 6.10 -0.13
CA ASN A 20 -41.73 5.05 0.85
C ASN A 20 -41.01 3.84 0.22
N GLU A 21 -41.38 3.44 -1.00
CA GLU A 21 -40.70 2.38 -1.74
C GLU A 21 -39.23 2.75 -2.03
N GLU A 22 -38.99 3.96 -2.54
CA GLU A 22 -37.63 4.47 -2.79
C GLU A 22 -36.81 4.54 -1.49
N PHE A 23 -37.42 4.95 -0.39
CA PHE A 23 -36.75 5.03 0.92
C PHE A 23 -36.37 3.65 1.45
N GLU A 24 -37.22 2.64 1.30
CA GLU A 24 -36.91 1.28 1.71
C GLU A 24 -35.78 0.69 0.85
N GLU A 25 -35.77 0.97 -0.46
CA GLU A 25 -34.66 0.58 -1.33
C GLU A 25 -33.34 1.25 -0.91
N LEU A 26 -33.37 2.55 -0.61
CA LEU A 26 -32.20 3.29 -0.15
C LEU A 26 -31.66 2.73 1.17
N LYS A 27 -32.54 2.36 2.10
CA LYS A 27 -32.17 1.73 3.36
C LYS A 27 -31.46 0.39 3.13
N GLN A 28 -32.00 -0.45 2.25
CA GLN A 28 -31.36 -1.73 1.90
C GLN A 28 -29.98 -1.54 1.25
N ARG A 29 -29.84 -0.56 0.34
CA ARG A 29 -28.56 -0.20 -0.26
C ARG A 29 -27.56 0.29 0.78
N THR A 30 -28.02 1.09 1.74
CA THR A 30 -27.18 1.61 2.84
C THR A 30 -26.65 0.48 3.71
N VAL A 31 -27.49 -0.50 4.08
CA VAL A 31 -27.07 -1.67 4.85
C VAL A 31 -25.97 -2.44 4.12
N LYS A 32 -26.16 -2.75 2.83
CA LYS A 32 -25.16 -3.46 2.02
C LYS A 32 -23.83 -2.72 1.96
N LEU A 33 -23.86 -1.40 1.80
CA LEU A 33 -22.66 -0.57 1.77
C LEU A 33 -21.93 -0.55 3.12
N LEU A 34 -22.66 -0.52 4.23
CA LEU A 34 -22.08 -0.60 5.57
C LEU A 34 -21.42 -1.97 5.81
N GLU A 35 -22.08 -3.06 5.44
CA GLU A 35 -21.52 -4.41 5.53
C GLU A 35 -20.23 -4.55 4.71
N GLU A 36 -20.22 -4.03 3.48
CA GLU A 36 -19.05 -4.03 2.62
C GLU A 36 -17.91 -3.16 3.20
N ASN A 37 -18.23 -2.00 3.75
CA ASN A 37 -17.25 -1.14 4.38
C ASN A 37 -16.57 -1.84 5.57
N VAL A 38 -17.37 -2.46 6.45
CA VAL A 38 -16.85 -3.23 7.60
C VAL A 38 -15.95 -4.38 7.14
N ARG A 39 -16.34 -5.11 6.09
CA ARG A 39 -15.51 -6.17 5.49
C ARG A 39 -14.18 -5.62 5.00
N LEU A 40 -14.20 -4.53 4.23
CA LEU A 40 -13.00 -3.90 3.68
C LEU A 40 -12.09 -3.36 4.78
N GLU A 41 -12.64 -2.81 5.86
CA GLU A 41 -11.85 -2.36 7.01
C GLU A 41 -11.11 -3.52 7.69
N MET A 42 -11.77 -4.68 7.85
CA MET A 42 -11.13 -5.88 8.39
C MET A 42 -10.00 -6.38 7.49
N GLU A 43 -10.24 -6.47 6.17
CA GLU A 43 -9.21 -6.87 5.20
C GLU A 43 -8.02 -5.91 5.25
N ASN A 44 -8.26 -4.61 5.27
CA ASN A 44 -7.21 -3.60 5.35
C ASN A 44 -6.39 -3.71 6.65
N LYS A 45 -7.04 -3.98 7.78
CA LYS A 45 -6.35 -4.25 9.06
C LYS A 45 -5.47 -5.49 8.95
N ASN A 46 -6.00 -6.59 8.43
CA ASN A 46 -5.25 -7.84 8.24
C ASN A 46 -4.03 -7.65 7.32
N PHE A 47 -4.19 -6.93 6.18
CA PHE A 47 -3.06 -6.62 5.29
C PHE A 47 -2.00 -5.77 5.99
N LYS A 48 -2.39 -4.78 6.80
CA LYS A 48 -1.45 -3.96 7.58
C LYS A 48 -0.70 -4.78 8.61
N GLU A 49 -1.35 -5.73 9.26
CA GLU A 49 -0.71 -6.65 10.22
C GLU A 49 0.31 -7.54 9.51
N LEU A 50 -0.06 -8.19 8.40
CA LEU A 50 0.86 -9.01 7.61
C LEU A 50 2.07 -8.21 7.09
N LEU A 51 1.86 -6.97 6.66
CA LEU A 51 2.94 -6.09 6.24
C LEU A 51 3.87 -5.72 7.40
N LYS A 52 3.34 -5.48 8.60
CA LYS A 52 4.16 -5.22 9.80
C LYS A 52 5.01 -6.43 10.17
N GLU A 53 4.47 -7.64 10.09
CA GLU A 53 5.23 -8.87 10.33
C GLU A 53 6.35 -9.05 9.30
N THR A 54 6.03 -8.88 8.02
CA THR A 54 7.00 -9.01 6.93
C THR A 54 8.08 -7.92 6.98
N THR A 55 7.73 -6.69 7.40
CA THR A 55 8.69 -5.59 7.52
C THR A 55 9.54 -5.70 8.78
N ALA A 56 8.99 -6.20 9.89
CA ALA A 56 9.75 -6.50 11.10
C ALA A 56 10.82 -7.58 10.85
N ASP A 57 10.51 -8.61 10.04
CA ASP A 57 11.50 -9.62 9.63
C ASP A 57 12.56 -9.07 8.65
N LYS A 58 12.16 -8.16 7.75
CA LYS A 58 13.09 -7.45 6.85
C LYS A 58 13.97 -6.42 7.58
N GLU A 59 13.50 -5.80 8.65
CA GLU A 59 14.30 -4.86 9.45
C GLU A 59 15.28 -5.58 10.38
N LYS A 60 14.92 -6.76 10.92
CA LYS A 60 15.86 -7.62 11.64
C LYS A 60 16.98 -8.11 10.73
N THR A 61 16.66 -8.54 9.51
CA THR A 61 17.68 -8.93 8.51
C THR A 61 18.46 -7.74 7.95
N LYS A 62 17.86 -6.55 7.77
CA LYS A 62 18.57 -5.34 7.32
C LYS A 62 19.44 -4.70 8.38
N LYS A 63 19.08 -4.70 9.67
CA LYS A 63 19.92 -4.07 10.72
C LYS A 63 21.24 -4.83 10.95
N GLU A 64 21.28 -6.13 10.67
CA GLU A 64 22.52 -6.91 10.69
C GLU A 64 23.36 -6.74 9.42
N THR A 65 22.76 -6.45 8.25
CA THR A 65 23.50 -6.28 6.98
C THR A 65 23.89 -4.84 6.64
N PHE A 66 23.10 -3.82 7.02
CA PHE A 66 23.35 -2.44 6.60
C PHE A 66 24.47 -1.72 7.36
N LYS A 67 24.88 -2.21 8.54
CA LYS A 67 26.03 -1.66 9.27
C LYS A 67 27.39 -2.17 8.74
N SER A 68 27.39 -3.11 7.80
CA SER A 68 28.61 -3.70 7.23
C SER A 68 28.80 -3.42 5.74
N ASN A 69 27.82 -2.85 5.03
CA ASN A 69 27.89 -2.71 3.56
C ASN A 69 28.44 -1.34 3.10
N THR A 70 29.57 -0.92 3.67
CA THR A 70 30.32 0.21 3.11
C THR A 70 31.00 -0.26 1.81
N LEU A 71 31.22 0.64 0.83
CA LEU A 71 32.01 0.33 -0.38
C LEU A 71 33.37 -0.30 -0.02
N GLN A 72 33.92 0.05 1.14
CA GLN A 72 35.11 -0.56 1.71
C GLN A 72 34.95 -2.07 2.01
N SER A 73 33.82 -2.52 2.59
CA SER A 73 33.58 -3.95 2.86
C SER A 73 33.48 -4.77 1.58
N LEU A 74 32.76 -4.26 0.58
CA LEU A 74 32.66 -4.90 -0.73
C LEU A 74 34.02 -5.01 -1.43
N TYR A 75 34.87 -3.98 -1.28
CA TYR A 75 36.23 -4.01 -1.80
C TYR A 75 37.13 -5.01 -1.07
N ASP A 76 36.99 -5.12 0.26
CA ASP A 76 37.76 -6.03 1.12
C ASP A 76 37.32 -7.49 0.94
N GLU A 77 36.04 -7.73 0.63
CA GLU A 77 35.49 -9.03 0.21
C GLU A 77 35.94 -9.46 -1.20
N GLY A 78 36.66 -8.59 -1.91
CA GLY A 78 37.27 -8.90 -3.20
C GLY A 78 36.38 -8.56 -4.40
N PHE A 79 35.36 -7.73 -4.25
CA PHE A 79 34.53 -7.26 -5.37
C PHE A 79 35.01 -5.91 -5.93
N HIS A 80 34.73 -5.66 -7.19
CA HIS A 80 34.93 -4.37 -7.83
C HIS A 80 33.81 -3.38 -7.41
N VAL A 81 34.20 -2.19 -6.98
CA VAL A 81 33.29 -1.08 -6.63
C VAL A 81 33.32 0.06 -7.66
N CYS A 82 34.06 -0.11 -8.75
CA CYS A 82 34.14 0.85 -9.84
C CYS A 82 33.06 0.61 -10.90
N ASN A 83 32.70 1.68 -11.63
CA ASN A 83 31.69 1.61 -12.68
C ASN A 83 32.04 0.64 -13.84
N VAL A 84 33.33 0.34 -14.01
CA VAL A 84 33.81 -0.54 -15.10
C VAL A 84 33.38 -1.99 -14.88
N SER A 85 33.42 -2.46 -13.63
CA SER A 85 33.22 -3.89 -13.32
C SER A 85 32.42 -4.11 -12.05
N PHE A 86 31.48 -3.22 -11.71
CA PHE A 86 30.77 -3.22 -10.42
C PHE A 86 30.19 -4.60 -10.06
N GLY A 87 30.52 -5.11 -8.87
CA GLY A 87 30.01 -6.38 -8.35
C GLY A 87 30.69 -7.65 -8.89
N THR A 88 31.71 -7.54 -9.75
CA THR A 88 32.50 -8.69 -10.20
C THR A 88 33.66 -9.00 -9.26
N HIS A 89 34.12 -10.26 -9.22
CA HIS A 89 35.19 -10.71 -8.34
C HIS A 89 36.57 -10.33 -8.89
N ARG A 90 37.43 -9.74 -8.04
CA ARG A 90 38.78 -9.23 -8.40
C ARG A 90 39.84 -10.32 -8.52
N HIS A 91 39.54 -11.54 -8.04
CA HIS A 91 40.47 -12.68 -8.03
C HIS A 91 41.87 -12.34 -7.45
N GLY A 92 41.95 -11.37 -6.54
CA GLY A 92 43.20 -10.90 -5.91
C GLY A 92 43.92 -9.74 -6.62
N GLU A 93 43.42 -9.24 -7.75
CA GLU A 93 44.06 -8.13 -8.47
C GLU A 93 43.69 -6.75 -7.90
N LYS A 94 44.67 -5.84 -7.82
CA LYS A 94 44.44 -4.43 -7.41
C LYS A 94 43.86 -3.65 -8.58
N CYS A 95 42.66 -3.11 -8.41
CA CYS A 95 41.99 -2.27 -9.41
C CYS A 95 42.25 -0.79 -9.10
N LEU A 96 42.91 -0.07 -10.01
CA LEU A 96 43.24 1.35 -9.84
C LEU A 96 41.98 2.21 -9.65
N PHE A 97 40.92 1.92 -10.41
CA PHE A 97 39.66 2.67 -10.35
C PHE A 97 38.91 2.50 -9.02
N CYS A 98 39.00 1.32 -8.41
CA CYS A 98 38.41 1.11 -7.08
C CYS A 98 39.17 1.93 -6.03
N GLN A 99 40.50 2.04 -6.15
CA GLN A 99 41.31 2.84 -5.23
C GLN A 99 40.98 4.33 -5.34
N GLU A 100 40.80 4.86 -6.55
CA GLU A 100 40.42 6.27 -6.76
C GLU A 100 39.06 6.60 -6.14
N ILE A 101 38.09 5.69 -6.19
CA ILE A 101 36.78 5.90 -5.57
C ILE A 101 36.91 5.90 -4.05
N LEU A 102 37.64 4.92 -3.49
CA LEU A 102 37.83 4.80 -2.04
C LEU A 102 38.69 5.92 -1.42
N THR A 103 39.61 6.51 -2.18
CA THR A 103 40.44 7.63 -1.70
C THR A 103 39.77 9.00 -1.82
N ARG A 104 38.73 9.12 -2.65
CA ARG A 104 38.00 10.38 -2.86
C ARG A 104 36.85 10.59 -1.87
N ASP A 105 36.47 9.54 -1.14
CA ASP A 105 35.46 9.54 -0.07
C ASP A 105 36.06 9.81 1.34
N LEU A 106 37.32 10.28 1.41
CA LEU A 106 38.03 10.80 2.60
C LEU A 106 38.29 12.30 2.44
#